data_AF-X1IAQ2-F1
#
_entry.id   AF-X1IAQ2-F1
#
_cell.length_a   1.000
_cell.length_b   1.000
_cell.length_c   1.000
_cell.angle_alpha   90.00
_cell.angle_beta   90.00
_cell.angle_gamma   90.00
#
_symmetry.space_group_name_H-M   'P 1'
#
loop_
_entity.id
_entity.type
_entity.pdbx_description
1 polymer ?
#
loop_
_entity_poly.entity_id
_entity_poly.type
_entity_poly.pdbx_seq_one_letter_code
_entity_poly.pdbx_strand_id
1 'polypeptide(L)'
;LVNPQLPRLDWESIENLTFEPPDLDTFPCLKLAIEAGKKGGTYPAVLCAADEVAVELFLSQGIKFTDIARLVGQALEEHQAISHPTVEEIMAADNWAREKVRQLISRDNP
;
A
#
# COMPACT_ATOMS: atom_id res chain seq x y z
N LEU A 1 -18.96 19.75 16.87
CA LEU A 1 -18.33 20.36 18.06
C LEU A 1 -17.13 21.18 17.58
N VAL A 2 -17.04 22.46 17.95
CA VAL A 2 -15.88 23.32 17.62
C VAL A 2 -14.80 23.08 18.67
N ASN A 3 -13.56 22.85 18.25
CA ASN A 3 -12.41 22.73 19.15
C ASN A 3 -11.77 24.13 19.35
N PRO A 4 -11.89 24.77 20.52
CA PRO A 4 -11.40 26.13 20.76
C PRO A 4 -9.86 26.23 20.88
N GLN A 5 -9.15 25.09 20.96
CA GLN A 5 -7.68 25.06 20.98
C GLN A 5 -7.06 25.03 19.57
N LEU A 6 -7.87 24.76 18.55
CA LEU A 6 -7.42 24.77 17.16
C LEU A 6 -7.71 26.13 16.53
N PRO A 7 -6.72 26.80 15.91
CA PRO A 7 -6.98 28.03 15.17
C PRO A 7 -7.95 27.75 14.02
N ARG A 8 -8.80 28.74 13.70
CA ARG A 8 -9.63 28.66 12.49
C ARG A 8 -8.75 28.80 11.26
N LEU A 9 -9.17 28.15 10.17
CA LEU A 9 -8.56 28.35 8.86
C LEU A 9 -8.62 29.84 8.51
N ASP A 10 -7.46 30.43 8.30
CA ASP A 10 -7.31 31.80 7.84
C ASP A 10 -7.27 31.81 6.31
N TRP A 11 -8.41 32.14 5.70
CA TRP A 11 -8.55 32.17 4.24
C TRP A 11 -7.71 33.26 3.58
N GLU A 12 -7.37 34.34 4.29
CA GLU A 12 -6.55 35.42 3.76
C GLU A 12 -5.09 34.99 3.61
N SER A 13 -4.66 33.99 4.39
CA SER A 13 -3.31 33.41 4.31
C SER A 13 -3.11 32.44 3.14
N ILE A 14 -4.19 32.00 2.47
CA ILE A 14 -4.14 31.01 1.39
C ILE A 14 -4.04 31.73 0.05
N GLU A 15 -2.89 31.61 -0.63
CA GLU A 15 -2.70 32.23 -1.95
C GLU A 15 -3.50 31.51 -3.05
N ASN A 16 -3.35 30.19 -3.19
CA ASN A 16 -3.99 29.41 -4.25
C ASN A 16 -4.34 27.99 -3.80
N LEU A 17 -5.42 27.44 -4.35
CA LEU A 17 -5.76 26.02 -4.27
C LEU A 17 -5.68 25.43 -5.67
N THR A 18 -4.68 24.58 -5.90
CA THR A 18 -4.43 23.93 -7.19
C THR A 18 -4.89 22.49 -7.17
N PHE A 19 -5.35 22.00 -8.31
CA PHE A 19 -5.83 20.62 -8.48
C PHE A 19 -5.24 20.05 -9.76
N GLU A 20 -4.82 18.80 -9.70
CA GLU A 20 -4.28 18.09 -10.86
C GLU A 20 -4.68 16.60 -10.81
N PRO A 21 -4.74 15.91 -11.96
CA PRO A 21 -4.92 14.47 -12.00
C PRO A 21 -3.73 13.74 -11.36
N PRO A 22 -3.94 12.58 -10.72
CA PRO A 22 -2.84 11.78 -10.20
C PRO A 22 -2.00 11.18 -11.32
N ASP A 23 -0.67 11.23 -11.16
CA ASP A 23 0.29 10.53 -12.02
C ASP A 23 0.47 9.09 -11.54
N LEU A 24 -0.20 8.15 -12.20
CA LEU A 24 -0.16 6.73 -11.85
C LEU A 24 1.11 6.01 -12.33
N ASP A 25 1.87 6.62 -13.24
CA ASP A 25 3.13 6.05 -13.72
C ASP A 25 4.26 6.36 -12.74
N THR A 26 4.29 7.58 -12.19
CA THR A 26 5.22 7.99 -11.13
C THR A 26 4.85 7.39 -9.77
N PHE A 27 3.55 7.26 -9.47
CA PHE A 27 3.04 6.73 -8.19
C PHE A 27 2.23 5.43 -8.35
N PRO A 28 2.87 4.31 -8.76
CA PRO A 28 2.18 3.05 -9.08
C PRO A 28 1.41 2.44 -7.90
N CYS A 29 1.83 2.68 -6.65
CA CYS A 29 1.10 2.19 -5.47
C CYS A 29 -0.36 2.69 -5.42
N LEU A 30 -0.65 3.89 -5.95
CA LEU A 30 -2.02 4.38 -6.01
C LEU A 30 -2.87 3.53 -6.96
N LYS A 31 -2.33 3.15 -8.12
CA LYS A 31 -2.98 2.26 -9.07
C LYS A 31 -3.24 0.89 -8.43
N LEU A 32 -2.23 0.31 -7.77
CA LEU A 32 -2.34 -0.97 -7.05
C LEU A 32 -3.45 -0.93 -5.99
N ALA A 33 -3.51 0.13 -5.18
CA ALA A 33 -4.52 0.28 -4.13
C ALA A 33 -5.94 0.40 -4.71
N ILE A 34 -6.13 1.16 -5.79
CA ILE A 34 -7.42 1.27 -6.48
C ILE A 34 -7.86 -0.10 -7.03
N GLU A 35 -6.94 -0.84 -7.66
CA GLU A 35 -7.24 -2.17 -8.22
C GLU A 35 -7.56 -3.19 -7.12
N ALA A 36 -6.77 -3.24 -6.04
CA ALA A 36 -7.03 -4.10 -4.89
C ALA A 36 -8.38 -3.80 -4.24
N GLY A 37 -8.71 -2.52 -4.06
CA GLY A 37 -10.00 -2.08 -3.52
C GLY A 37 -11.19 -2.46 -4.42
N LYS A 38 -11.03 -2.35 -5.75
CA LYS A 38 -12.06 -2.79 -6.71
C LYS A 38 -12.25 -4.31 -6.72
N LYS A 39 -11.16 -5.08 -6.61
CA LYS A 39 -11.21 -6.54 -6.58
C LYS A 39 -11.83 -7.06 -5.28
N GLY A 40 -11.62 -6.37 -4.16
CA GLY A 40 -12.17 -6.74 -2.86
C GLY A 40 -11.64 -8.10 -2.36
N GLY A 41 -12.43 -8.78 -1.53
CA GLY A 41 -12.01 -10.04 -0.91
C GLY A 41 -10.76 -9.85 -0.07
N THR A 42 -9.77 -10.73 -0.24
CA THR A 42 -8.49 -10.66 0.47
C THR A 42 -7.42 -9.78 -0.18
N TYR A 43 -7.68 -9.16 -1.35
CA TYR A 43 -6.68 -8.29 -2.00
C TYR A 43 -6.25 -7.08 -1.16
N PRO A 44 -7.15 -6.33 -0.49
CA PRO A 44 -6.75 -5.20 0.36
C PRO A 44 -5.84 -5.61 1.52
N ALA A 45 -6.09 -6.78 2.12
CA ALA A 45 -5.25 -7.30 3.21
C ALA A 45 -3.84 -7.61 2.71
N VAL A 46 -3.73 -8.25 1.54
CA VAL A 46 -2.44 -8.52 0.90
C VAL A 46 -1.70 -7.24 0.54
N LEU A 47 -2.38 -6.24 -0.02
CA LEU A 47 -1.80 -4.93 -0.33
C LEU A 47 -1.18 -4.30 0.93
N CYS A 48 -1.96 -4.16 2.01
CA CYS A 48 -1.49 -3.55 3.25
C CYS A 48 -0.30 -4.31 3.84
N ALA A 49 -0.41 -5.63 3.94
CA ALA A 49 0.63 -6.47 4.55
C ALA A 49 1.94 -6.47 3.73
N ALA A 50 1.83 -6.49 2.39
CA ALA A 50 2.98 -6.41 1.51
C ALA A 50 3.66 -5.03 1.61
N ASP A 51 2.88 -3.95 1.67
CA ASP A 51 3.39 -2.57 1.79
C ASP A 51 4.12 -2.38 3.13
N GLU A 52 3.56 -2.86 4.24
CA GLU A 52 4.22 -2.78 5.56
C GLU A 52 5.61 -3.42 5.55
N VAL A 53 5.73 -4.64 5.00
CA VAL A 53 7.02 -5.33 4.94
C VAL A 53 7.97 -4.63 3.97
N ALA A 54 7.50 -4.20 2.81
CA ALA A 54 8.34 -3.48 1.84
C ALA A 54 8.85 -2.14 2.39
N VAL A 55 8.00 -1.38 3.08
CA VAL A 55 8.39 -0.11 3.74
C VAL A 55 9.40 -0.37 4.86
N GLU A 56 9.18 -1.40 5.70
CA GLU A 56 10.14 -1.80 6.74
C GLU A 56 11.52 -2.11 6.14
N LEU A 57 11.55 -2.84 5.03
CA LEU A 57 12.78 -3.18 4.30
C LEU A 57 13.45 -1.94 3.69
N PHE A 58 12.67 -1.01 3.15
CA PHE A 58 13.21 0.24 2.63
C PHE A 58 13.85 1.08 3.76
N LEU A 59 13.15 1.21 4.89
CA LEU A 59 13.63 1.97 6.05
C LEU A 59 14.87 1.34 6.68
N SER A 60 14.99 0.01 6.63
CA SER A 60 16.18 -0.74 7.07
C SER A 60 17.28 -0.85 6.00
N GLN A 61 17.15 -0.14 4.87
CA GLN A 61 18.10 -0.12 3.75
C GLN A 61 18.30 -1.48 3.06
N GLY A 62 17.33 -2.41 3.20
CA GLY A 62 17.32 -3.71 2.55
C GLY A 62 16.84 -3.68 1.09
N ILE A 63 16.07 -2.66 0.69
CA ILE A 63 15.60 -2.45 -0.69
C ILE A 63 15.66 -0.98 -1.08
N LYS A 64 15.54 -0.65 -2.38
CA LYS A 64 15.42 0.75 -2.84
C LYS A 64 13.97 1.22 -2.73
N PHE A 65 13.77 2.54 -2.72
CA PHE A 65 12.42 3.13 -2.68
C PHE A 65 11.50 2.61 -3.81
N THR A 66 12.02 2.48 -5.02
CA THR A 66 11.26 2.00 -6.19
C THR A 66 10.90 0.51 -6.10
N ASP A 67 11.56 -0.27 -5.23
CA ASP A 67 11.25 -1.69 -5.05
C ASP A 67 9.93 -1.91 -4.28
N ILE A 68 9.46 -0.92 -3.52
CA ILE A 68 8.21 -1.03 -2.75
C ILE A 68 7.05 -1.38 -3.68
N ALA A 69 6.81 -0.55 -4.69
CA ALA A 69 5.73 -0.77 -5.65
C ALA A 69 5.88 -2.10 -6.41
N ARG A 70 7.12 -2.47 -6.74
CA ARG A 70 7.41 -3.73 -7.44
C ARG A 70 7.04 -4.94 -6.59
N LEU A 71 7.50 -4.98 -5.33
CA LEU A 71 7.25 -6.10 -4.42
C LEU A 71 5.76 -6.22 -4.05
N VAL A 72 5.09 -5.10 -3.80
CA VAL A 72 3.64 -5.07 -3.54
C VAL A 72 2.88 -5.58 -4.77
N GLY A 73 3.26 -5.11 -5.97
CA GLY A 73 2.66 -5.56 -7.23
C GLY A 73 2.81 -7.07 -7.45
N GLN A 74 4.02 -7.61 -7.24
CA GLN A 74 4.29 -9.04 -7.36
C GLN A 74 3.52 -9.89 -6.33
N ALA A 75 3.44 -9.43 -5.07
CA ALA A 75 2.65 -10.12 -4.06
C ALA A 75 1.15 -10.14 -4.43
N LEU A 76 0.62 -9.05 -4.97
CA LEU A 76 -0.77 -9.01 -5.44
C LEU A 76 -1.02 -9.88 -6.68
N GLU A 77 -0.05 -9.97 -7.59
CA GLU A 77 -0.14 -10.80 -8.79
C GLU A 77 -0.13 -12.30 -8.46
N GLU A 78 0.71 -12.72 -7.51
CA GLU A 78 0.80 -14.12 -7.08
C GLU A 78 -0.32 -14.54 -6.10
N HIS A 79 -1.14 -13.60 -5.62
CA HIS A 79 -2.17 -13.88 -4.63
C HIS A 79 -3.37 -14.61 -5.20
N GLN A 80 -3.81 -15.65 -4.49
CA GLN A 80 -5.07 -16.34 -4.78
C GLN A 80 -6.15 -15.81 -3.84
N ALA A 81 -7.02 -14.97 -4.40
CA ALA A 81 -8.00 -14.24 -3.60
C ALA A 81 -9.18 -15.11 -3.14
N ILE A 82 -9.65 -14.80 -1.93
CA ILE A 82 -10.90 -15.30 -1.36
C ILE A 82 -11.89 -14.13 -1.40
N SER A 83 -12.99 -14.28 -2.14
CA SER A 83 -13.91 -13.16 -2.39
C SER A 83 -14.74 -12.73 -1.18
N HIS A 84 -15.11 -13.68 -0.31
CA HIS A 84 -15.93 -13.43 0.89
C HIS A 84 -15.25 -14.04 2.11
N PRO A 85 -14.12 -13.47 2.56
CA PRO A 85 -13.29 -14.11 3.55
C PRO A 85 -13.86 -13.95 4.96
N THR A 86 -13.57 -14.93 5.82
CA THR A 86 -13.67 -14.74 7.26
C THR A 86 -12.50 -13.90 7.79
N VAL A 87 -12.55 -13.52 9.07
CA VAL A 87 -11.44 -12.79 9.71
C VAL A 87 -10.16 -13.64 9.70
N GLU A 88 -10.27 -14.94 9.92
CA GLU A 88 -9.15 -15.87 9.90
C GLU A 88 -8.51 -15.96 8.51
N GLU A 89 -9.32 -15.95 7.45
CA GLU A 89 -8.84 -15.94 6.07
C GLU A 89 -8.18 -14.62 5.68
N ILE A 90 -8.68 -13.49 6.21
CA ILE A 90 -8.02 -12.18 6.08
C ILE A 90 -6.65 -12.19 6.76
N MET A 91 -6.56 -12.72 7.99
CA MET A 91 -5.30 -12.84 8.72
C MET A 91 -4.33 -13.81 8.04
N ALA A 92 -4.83 -14.89 7.45
CA ALA A 92 -4.02 -15.82 6.68
C ALA A 92 -3.45 -15.15 5.42
N ALA A 93 -4.25 -14.34 4.71
CA ALA A 93 -3.80 -13.57 3.56
C ALA A 93 -2.75 -12.51 3.93
N ASP A 94 -2.91 -11.81 5.06
CA ASP A 94 -1.89 -10.90 5.61
C ASP A 94 -0.57 -11.63 5.85
N ASN A 95 -0.59 -12.72 6.64
CA ASN A 95 0.63 -13.48 6.93
C ASN A 95 1.32 -14.01 5.67
N TRP A 96 0.52 -14.55 4.74
CA TRP A 96 1.01 -15.02 3.45
C TRP A 96 1.72 -13.90 2.67
N ALA A 97 1.15 -12.69 2.62
CA ALA A 97 1.73 -11.56 1.91
C ALA A 97 3.07 -11.14 2.53
N ARG A 98 3.15 -11.12 3.87
CA ARG A 98 4.41 -10.81 4.58
C ARG A 98 5.51 -11.81 4.25
N GLU A 99 5.19 -13.10 4.25
CA GLU A 99 6.14 -14.16 3.88
C GLU A 99 6.53 -14.07 2.40
N LYS A 100 5.55 -13.82 1.52
CA LYS A 100 5.75 -13.67 0.08
C LYS A 100 6.75 -12.56 -0.25
N VAL A 101 6.58 -11.37 0.33
CA VAL A 101 7.52 -10.25 0.10
C VAL A 101 8.95 -10.61 0.53
N ARG A 102 9.11 -11.28 1.68
CA ARG A 102 10.44 -11.76 2.13
C ARG A 102 11.06 -12.79 1.18
N GLN A 103 10.24 -13.66 0.58
CA GLN A 103 10.69 -14.63 -0.43
C GLN A 103 11.08 -13.98 -1.76
N LEU A 104 10.40 -12.90 -2.17
CA LEU A 104 10.71 -12.21 -3.42
C LEU A 104 12.11 -11.59 -3.39
N ILE A 105 12.55 -11.09 -2.24
CA ILE A 105 13.88 -10.48 -2.06
C ILE A 105 14.99 -11.51 -2.13
N SER A 106 14.78 -12.72 -1.58
CA SER A 106 15.80 -13.77 -1.63
C SER A 106 16.05 -14.31 -3.04
N ARG A 107 15.11 -14.08 -3.97
CA ARG A 107 15.26 -14.43 -5.40
C ARG A 107 16.01 -13.36 -6.19
N ASP A 108 16.07 -12.12 -5.68
CA ASP A 108 16.70 -10.97 -6.34
C ASP A 108 18.18 -10.78 -5.93
N ASN A 109 18.67 -11.51 -4.91
CA ASN A 109 20.09 -11.56 -4.54
C ASN A 109 20.80 -12.69 -5.32
N PRO A 110 21.69 -12.37 -6.29
CA PRO A 110 22.62 -13.35 -6.88
C PRO A 110 23.67 -13.84 -5.87
#